data_AF-A0AAX4NH63-F1
#
_entry.id   AF-A0AAX4NH63-F1
#
_cell.length_a   1.000
_cell.length_b   1.000
_cell.length_c   1.000
_cell.angle_alpha   90.00
_cell.angle_beta   90.00
_cell.angle_gamma   90.00
#
_symmetry.space_group_name_H-M   'P 1'
#
loop_
_entity.id
_entity.type
_entity.pdbx_description
1 polymer ?
#
loop_
_entity_poly.entity_id
_entity_poly.type
_entity_poly.pdbx_seq_one_letter_code
_entity_poly.pdbx_strand_id
1 'polypeptide(L)'
;MDVNNVNRNHNLYLYGPYSSELTRDYYDIPETKDMVSDLDENVKKILIFLKDKNALYLEIAATLDSVKSKNKNINNNKLVEMVSDLKSNRLEEKKKRSDYVNDVLEDLSKNNII
;
A
#
# COMPACT_ATOMS: atom_id res chain seq x y z
N MET A 1 21.29 -40.02 4.14
CA MET A 1 22.38 -39.31 4.82
C MET A 1 22.59 -37.98 4.11
N ASP A 2 22.43 -36.93 4.89
CA ASP A 2 22.56 -35.49 4.67
C ASP A 2 22.47 -34.86 3.27
N VAL A 3 21.27 -34.34 2.99
CA VAL A 3 21.01 -33.21 2.09
C VAL A 3 21.26 -31.90 2.84
N ASN A 4 22.51 -31.55 3.06
CA ASN A 4 22.87 -30.28 3.68
C ASN A 4 24.04 -29.65 2.94
N ASN A 5 23.77 -28.64 2.12
CA ASN A 5 24.40 -27.30 2.19
C ASN A 5 24.06 -26.48 0.92
N VAL A 6 22.83 -25.97 0.81
CA VAL A 6 22.54 -24.90 -0.17
C VAL A 6 22.95 -23.59 0.48
N ASN A 7 24.22 -23.23 0.27
CA ASN A 7 24.77 -21.94 0.64
C ASN A 7 24.00 -20.84 -0.11
N ARG A 8 23.02 -20.21 0.56
CA ARG A 8 22.24 -19.08 0.02
C ARG A 8 23.06 -17.79 0.09
N ASN A 9 24.21 -17.77 -0.56
CA ASN A 9 24.94 -16.53 -0.88
C ASN A 9 24.59 -16.05 -2.29
N HIS A 10 23.30 -16.01 -2.62
CA HIS A 10 22.85 -15.34 -3.83
C HIS A 10 22.46 -13.91 -3.44
N ASN A 11 23.46 -13.02 -3.40
CA ASN A 11 23.22 -11.62 -3.64
C ASN A 11 22.71 -11.53 -5.08
N LEU A 12 21.39 -11.57 -5.26
CA LEU A 12 20.75 -11.47 -6.56
C LEU A 12 20.83 -10.01 -7.04
N TYR A 13 22.03 -9.55 -7.40
CA TYR A 13 22.19 -8.33 -8.18
C TYR A 13 21.79 -8.66 -9.61
N LEU A 14 20.52 -8.44 -9.93
CA LEU A 14 20.03 -8.36 -11.30
C LEU A 14 20.68 -7.13 -11.95
N TYR A 15 21.91 -7.27 -12.44
CA TYR A 15 22.48 -6.37 -13.44
C TYR A 15 21.71 -6.55 -14.74
N GLY A 16 20.52 -5.94 -14.82
CA GLY A 16 19.93 -5.59 -16.11
C GLY A 16 20.81 -4.54 -16.80
N PRO A 17 20.69 -4.35 -18.12
CA PRO A 17 21.42 -3.33 -18.89
C PRO A 17 20.86 -1.93 -18.61
N TYR A 18 20.75 -1.57 -17.34
CA TYR A 18 20.56 -0.18 -16.95
C TYR A 18 21.91 0.51 -17.07
N SER A 19 21.93 1.70 -17.68
CA SER A 19 23.16 2.47 -17.78
C SER A 19 23.78 2.62 -16.39
N SER A 20 25.11 2.58 -16.32
CA SER A 20 25.87 2.82 -15.09
C SER A 20 25.45 4.11 -14.39
N GLU A 21 24.97 5.09 -15.16
CA GLU A 21 24.42 6.35 -14.68
C GLU A 21 23.12 6.16 -13.87
N LEU A 22 22.13 5.40 -14.37
CA LEU A 22 20.88 5.13 -13.66
C LEU A 22 21.08 4.27 -12.41
N THR A 23 22.08 3.39 -12.44
CA THR A 23 22.45 2.56 -11.29
C THR A 23 22.98 3.45 -10.16
N ARG A 24 23.76 4.48 -10.50
CA ARG A 24 24.32 5.41 -9.52
C ARG A 24 23.22 6.18 -8.79
N ASP A 25 22.23 6.68 -9.52
CA ASP A 25 21.07 7.38 -8.92
C ASP A 25 20.27 6.50 -7.95
N TYR A 26 20.22 5.18 -8.18
CA TYR A 26 19.50 4.24 -7.32
C TYR A 26 20.24 3.95 -5.99
N TYR A 27 21.59 3.98 -6.02
CA TYR A 27 22.42 3.68 -4.85
C TYR A 27 22.99 4.91 -4.13
N ASP A 28 23.03 6.08 -4.79
CA ASP A 28 23.42 7.37 -4.19
C ASP A 28 22.22 8.09 -3.52
N ILE A 29 21.11 7.40 -3.25
CA ILE A 29 20.03 7.96 -2.43
C ILE A 29 20.53 8.00 -0.98
N PRO A 30 20.77 9.18 -0.38
CA PRO A 30 21.23 9.26 1.00
C PRO A 30 20.19 8.63 1.93
N GLU A 31 20.61 7.71 2.80
CA GLU A 31 19.77 7.02 3.80
C GLU A 31 19.01 7.99 4.72
N THR A 32 19.45 9.24 4.79
CA THR A 32 18.88 10.30 5.62
C THR A 32 18.76 11.58 4.80
N LYS A 33 17.81 11.62 3.88
CA LYS A 33 17.23 12.89 3.47
C LYS A 33 15.98 13.09 4.31
N ASP A 34 16.02 14.02 5.25
CA ASP A 34 14.86 14.55 5.96
C ASP A 34 13.87 15.14 4.92
N MET A 35 13.12 14.29 4.23
CA MET A 35 12.21 14.64 3.12
C MET A 35 10.86 15.21 3.61
N VAL A 36 10.79 15.67 4.87
CA VAL A 36 9.53 16.09 5.48
C VAL A 36 9.43 17.61 5.66
N SER A 37 10.48 18.39 5.38
CA SER A 37 10.47 19.82 5.67
C SER A 37 9.40 20.60 4.89
N ASP A 38 9.10 20.22 3.64
CA ASP A 38 8.18 20.97 2.75
C ASP A 38 6.88 20.24 2.37
N LEU A 39 6.48 19.21 3.12
CA LEU A 39 5.17 18.59 2.88
C LEU A 39 4.04 19.46 3.44
N ASP A 40 2.97 19.61 2.65
CA ASP A 40 1.71 20.22 3.10
C ASP A 40 1.22 19.54 4.39
N GLU A 41 0.68 20.32 5.31
CA GLU A 41 0.27 19.85 6.63
C GLU A 41 -0.78 18.73 6.54
N ASN A 42 -1.63 18.74 5.49
CA ASN A 42 -2.59 17.67 5.26
C ASN A 42 -1.89 16.39 4.81
N VAL A 43 -0.86 16.49 3.96
CA VAL A 43 -0.07 15.33 3.54
C VAL A 43 0.67 14.73 4.73
N LYS A 44 1.23 15.55 5.62
CA LYS A 44 1.86 15.09 6.87
C LYS A 44 0.87 14.33 7.75
N LYS A 45 -0.34 14.86 7.94
CA LYS A 45 -1.40 14.18 8.71
C LYS A 45 -1.79 12.84 8.12
N ILE A 46 -1.93 12.76 6.80
CA ILE A 46 -2.24 11.50 6.09
C ILE A 46 -1.11 10.49 6.31
N LEU A 47 0.16 10.90 6.14
CA LEU A 47 1.30 10.01 6.33
C LEU A 47 1.40 9.49 7.77
N ILE A 48 1.18 10.37 8.77
CA ILE A 48 1.15 9.97 10.18
C ILE A 48 0.04 8.95 10.42
N PHE A 49 -1.15 9.18 9.87
CA PHE A 49 -2.28 8.25 9.99
C PHE A 49 -2.02 6.89 9.35
N LEU A 50 -1.37 6.86 8.19
CA LEU A 50 -1.11 5.63 7.44
C LEU A 50 0.10 4.82 7.96
N LYS A 51 1.01 5.45 8.70
CA LYS A 51 2.30 4.87 9.12
C LYS A 51 2.19 3.51 9.79
N ASP A 52 1.21 3.32 10.67
CA ASP A 52 1.07 2.11 11.47
C ASP A 52 0.03 1.12 10.90
N LYS A 53 -0.47 1.38 9.69
CA LYS A 53 -1.46 0.53 9.02
C LYS A 53 -0.76 -0.62 8.29
N ASN A 54 -1.34 -1.82 8.35
CA ASN A 54 -0.77 -2.99 7.69
C ASN A 54 -0.99 -2.95 6.16
N ALA A 55 -0.27 -3.82 5.43
CA ALA A 55 -0.34 -3.88 3.98
C ALA A 55 -1.77 -4.12 3.43
N LEU A 56 -2.56 -4.96 4.11
CA LEU A 56 -3.96 -5.21 3.71
C LEU A 56 -4.82 -3.95 3.84
N TYR A 57 -4.67 -3.20 4.93
CA TYR A 57 -5.36 -1.93 5.12
C TYR A 57 -5.03 -0.95 3.98
N LEU A 58 -3.74 -0.76 3.67
CA LEU A 58 -3.29 0.16 2.63
C LEU A 58 -3.81 -0.26 1.25
N GLU A 59 -3.82 -1.55 0.96
CA GLU A 59 -4.37 -2.11 -0.28
C GLU A 59 -5.87 -1.82 -0.42
N ILE A 60 -6.66 -2.04 0.65
CA ILE A 60 -8.09 -1.72 0.65
C ILE A 60 -8.32 -0.22 0.53
N ALA A 61 -7.59 0.61 1.29
CA ALA A 61 -7.71 2.06 1.26
C ALA A 61 -7.44 2.64 -0.14
N ALA A 62 -6.36 2.22 -0.79
CA ALA A 62 -6.03 2.64 -2.15
C ALA A 62 -7.09 2.19 -3.16
N THR A 63 -7.70 1.02 -2.95
CA THR A 63 -8.76 0.51 -3.83
C THR A 63 -10.05 1.32 -3.65
N LEU A 64 -10.45 1.62 -2.41
CA LEU A 64 -11.60 2.47 -2.11
C LEU A 64 -11.47 3.85 -2.75
N ASP A 65 -10.30 4.50 -2.60
CA ASP A 65 -10.02 5.79 -3.22
C ASP A 65 -10.07 5.73 -4.76
N SER A 66 -9.44 4.71 -5.36
CA SER A 66 -9.44 4.51 -6.82
C SER A 66 -10.85 4.28 -7.39
N VAL A 67 -11.69 3.53 -6.69
CA VAL A 67 -13.07 3.27 -7.15
C VAL A 67 -13.94 4.52 -6.95
N LYS A 68 -13.84 5.21 -5.82
CA LYS A 68 -14.65 6.41 -5.53
C LYS A 68 -14.27 7.60 -6.42
N SER A 69 -12.98 7.82 -6.66
CA SER A 69 -12.49 8.89 -7.56
C SER A 69 -12.98 8.71 -9.01
N LYS A 70 -13.11 7.46 -9.48
CA LYS A 70 -13.65 7.11 -10.81
C LYS A 70 -15.19 7.13 -10.86
N ASN A 71 -15.85 6.98 -9.72
CA ASN A 71 -17.31 6.88 -9.62
C ASN A 71 -17.83 7.87 -8.58
N LYS A 72 -17.81 9.17 -8.89
CA LYS A 72 -18.10 10.27 -7.93
C LYS A 72 -19.43 10.15 -7.16
N ASN A 73 -20.43 9.48 -7.73
CA ASN A 73 -21.77 9.33 -7.15
C ASN A 73 -22.07 7.91 -6.65
N ILE A 74 -21.04 7.07 -6.51
CA ILE A 74 -21.22 5.74 -5.92
C ILE A 74 -21.61 5.88 -4.46
N ASN A 75 -22.64 5.16 -4.03
CA ASN A 75 -22.98 5.10 -2.61
C ASN A 75 -22.01 4.18 -1.86
N ASN A 76 -21.86 4.41 -0.55
CA ASN A 76 -20.90 3.67 0.26
C ASN A 76 -21.15 2.15 0.25
N ASN A 77 -22.41 1.71 0.26
CA ASN A 77 -22.74 0.29 0.26
C ASN A 77 -22.23 -0.42 -1.00
N LYS A 78 -22.47 0.18 -2.17
CA LYS A 78 -22.02 -0.35 -3.46
C LYS A 78 -20.51 -0.25 -3.63
N LEU A 79 -19.89 0.78 -3.05
CA LEU A 79 -18.44 0.91 -3.00
C LEU A 79 -17.82 -0.23 -2.18
N VAL A 80 -18.35 -0.50 -0.98
CA VAL A 80 -17.91 -1.60 -0.10
C VAL A 80 -18.10 -2.95 -0.79
N GLU A 81 -19.26 -3.19 -1.40
CA GLU A 81 -19.56 -4.42 -2.17
C GLU A 81 -18.53 -4.62 -3.29
N MET A 82 -18.35 -3.62 -4.15
CA MET A 82 -17.43 -3.70 -5.29
C MET A 82 -15.98 -3.95 -4.86
N VAL A 83 -15.51 -3.27 -3.81
CA VAL A 83 -14.15 -3.47 -3.30
C VAL A 83 -13.99 -4.83 -2.61
N SER A 84 -15.03 -5.29 -1.90
CA SER A 84 -15.05 -6.63 -1.29
C SER A 84 -14.93 -7.72 -2.35
N ASP A 85 -15.59 -7.56 -3.50
CA ASP A 85 -15.52 -8.49 -4.62
C ASP A 85 -14.15 -8.46 -5.30
N LEU A 86 -13.63 -7.26 -5.61
CA LEU A 86 -12.31 -7.08 -6.23
C LEU A 86 -11.17 -7.66 -5.39
N LYS A 87 -11.32 -7.63 -4.05
CA LYS A 87 -10.30 -8.08 -3.10
C LYS A 87 -10.69 -9.38 -2.38
N SER A 88 -11.67 -10.10 -2.91
CA SER A 88 -12.20 -11.35 -2.36
C SER A 88 -11.11 -12.35 -1.95
N ASN A 89 -10.17 -12.66 -2.85
CA ASN A 89 -9.04 -13.59 -2.60
C ASN A 89 -8.12 -13.17 -1.44
N ARG A 90 -8.03 -11.87 -1.16
CA ARG A 90 -7.20 -11.32 -0.07
C ARG A 90 -7.96 -11.23 1.25
N LEU A 91 -9.28 -11.27 1.19
CA LEU A 91 -10.19 -11.18 2.33
C LEU A 91 -10.73 -12.56 2.77
N GLU A 92 -10.34 -13.66 2.12
CA GLU A 92 -10.87 -15.01 2.40
C GLU A 92 -10.64 -15.48 3.84
N GLU A 93 -9.55 -15.04 4.47
CA GLU A 93 -9.25 -15.37 5.87
C GLU A 93 -10.16 -14.64 6.87
N LYS A 94 -10.86 -13.58 6.44
CA LYS A 94 -11.84 -12.86 7.25
C LYS A 94 -13.24 -13.28 6.83
N LYS A 95 -13.93 -14.05 7.69
CA LYS A 95 -15.35 -14.48 7.55
C LYS A 95 -16.36 -13.34 7.30
N LYS A 96 -15.93 -12.08 7.30
CA LYS A 96 -16.72 -10.87 7.14
C LYS A 96 -15.99 -9.89 6.21
N ARG A 97 -15.99 -10.21 4.90
CA ARG A 97 -15.27 -9.46 3.85
C ARG A 97 -15.70 -7.99 3.82
N SER A 98 -17.02 -7.76 3.83
CA SER A 98 -17.61 -6.42 3.76
C SER A 98 -17.46 -5.62 5.05
N ASP A 99 -17.48 -6.25 6.22
CA ASP A 99 -17.31 -5.54 7.50
C ASP A 99 -15.93 -4.88 7.55
N TYR A 100 -14.86 -5.59 7.20
CA TYR A 100 -13.52 -5.01 7.22
C TYR A 100 -13.35 -3.88 6.20
N VAL A 101 -13.91 -4.02 4.99
CA VAL A 101 -13.87 -2.95 3.99
C VAL A 101 -14.67 -1.73 4.45
N ASN A 102 -15.81 -1.95 5.13
CA ASN A 102 -16.60 -0.88 5.73
C ASN A 102 -15.84 -0.18 6.87
N ASP A 103 -15.17 -0.92 7.75
CA ASP A 103 -14.35 -0.37 8.83
C ASP A 103 -13.25 0.56 8.27
N VAL A 104 -12.57 0.12 7.20
CA VAL A 104 -11.55 0.91 6.51
C VAL A 104 -12.16 2.16 5.88
N LEU A 105 -13.33 2.06 5.23
CA LEU A 105 -14.02 3.21 4.65
C LEU A 105 -14.40 4.24 5.72
N GLU A 106 -14.93 3.80 6.86
CA GLU A 106 -15.25 4.68 7.98
C GLU A 106 -14.02 5.37 8.55
N ASP A 107 -12.93 4.63 8.75
CA ASP A 107 -11.65 5.17 9.21
C ASP A 107 -11.16 6.27 8.27
N LEU A 108 -11.22 6.05 6.96
CA LEU A 108 -10.76 7.01 5.95
C LEU A 108 -11.63 8.27 5.91
N SER A 109 -12.96 8.13 5.99
CA SER A 109 -13.87 9.28 6.02
C SER A 109 -13.78 10.08 7.33
N LYS A 110 -13.61 9.41 8.49
CA LYS A 110 -13.39 10.10 9.79
C LYS A 110 -12.12 10.97 9.78
N ASN A 111 -11.11 10.58 9.00
CA ASN A 111 -9.85 11.30 8.88
C ASN A 111 -9.79 12.23 7.65
N ASN A 112 -10.92 12.48 6.97
CA ASN A 112 -11.02 13.33 5.78
C ASN A 112 -10.06 12.94 4.63
N ILE A 113 -9.81 11.64 4.47
CA ILE A 113 -8.95 11.12 3.39
C ILE A 113 -9.78 10.86 2.13
N ILE A 114 -11.02 10.41 2.28
CA ILE A 114 -11.94 10.10 1.17
C ILE A 114 -13.37 10.55 1.49
#